data_AF-A0A4Q6B3X7-F1
#
_entry.id   AF-A0A4Q6B3X7-F1
#
_cell.length_a   1.000
_cell.length_b   1.000
_cell.length_c   1.000
_cell.angle_alpha   90.00
_cell.angle_beta   90.00
_cell.angle_gamma   90.00
#
_symmetry.space_group_name_H-M   'P 1'
#
loop_
_entity.id
_entity.type
_entity.pdbx_description
1 polymer ?
#
loop_
_entity_poly.entity_id
_entity_poly.type
_entity_poly.pdbx_seq_one_letter_code
_entity_poly.pdbx_strand_id
1 'polypeptide(L)' 'VEEGKKLVYSWIWRFPEASLHNGDYVLSVEFSEAGEGSRLSVTQSASQDEHAIQPHEEGWQEALNALHDHLSNVAQAG' A
#
# COMPACT_ATOMS: atom_id res chain seq x y z
N VAL A 1 12.07 -0.79 8.74
CA VAL A 1 12.23 0.39 7.87
C VAL A 1 13.66 0.40 7.36
N GLU A 2 13.83 0.51 6.06
CA GLU A 2 15.10 0.78 5.38
C GLU A 2 14.93 2.10 4.64
N GLU A 3 15.67 3.13 5.04
CA GLU A 3 15.51 4.48 4.51
C GLU A 3 15.73 4.51 2.99
N GLY A 4 14.81 5.20 2.28
CA GLY A 4 14.84 5.32 0.82
C GLY A 4 14.60 4.02 0.04
N LYS A 5 14.32 2.90 0.72
CA LYS A 5 14.22 1.57 0.07
C LYS A 5 12.95 0.81 0.42
N LYS A 6 12.62 0.72 1.72
CA LYS A 6 11.56 -0.18 2.16
C LYS A 6 10.88 0.26 3.44
N LEU A 7 9.55 0.27 3.42
CA LEU A 7 8.70 0.44 4.60
C LEU A 7 7.88 -0.84 4.78
N VAL A 8 7.95 -1.41 5.98
CA VAL A 8 7.09 -2.55 6.36
C VAL A 8 6.38 -2.20 7.65
N TYR A 9 5.06 -2.29 7.64
CA TYR A 9 4.23 -1.95 8.79
C TYR A 9 2.94 -2.76 8.83
N SER A 10 2.36 -2.89 10.02
CA SER A 10 1.06 -3.54 10.21
C SER A 10 -0.08 -2.58 9.87
N TRP A 11 -1.14 -3.12 9.27
CA TRP A 11 -2.37 -2.40 8.96
C TRP A 11 -3.58 -3.21 9.42
N ILE A 12 -4.25 -2.70 10.45
CA ILE A 12 -5.37 -3.38 11.10
C ILE A 12 -6.66 -2.65 10.77
N TRP A 13 -7.55 -3.34 10.06
CA TRP A 13 -8.90 -2.88 9.80
C TRP A 13 -9.80 -3.34 10.94
N ARG A 14 -10.27 -2.38 11.74
CA ARG A 14 -11.17 -2.63 12.87
C ARG A 14 -12.62 -2.50 12.42
N PHE A 15 -13.34 -3.62 12.39
CA PHE A 15 -14.76 -3.60 12.11
C PHE A 15 -15.56 -3.43 13.41
N PRO A 16 -16.59 -2.56 13.43
CA PRO A 16 -17.37 -2.31 14.64
C PRO A 16 -18.29 -3.50 15.02
N GLU A 17 -18.57 -4.41 14.10
CA GLU A 17 -19.42 -5.58 14.32
C GLU A 17 -18.59 -6.78 14.77
N ALA A 18 -18.91 -7.31 15.96
CA ALA A 18 -18.17 -8.42 16.60
C ALA A 18 -18.21 -9.74 15.81
N SER A 19 -19.10 -9.88 14.82
CA SER A 19 -19.22 -11.06 13.96
C SER A 19 -18.19 -11.09 12.81
N LEU A 20 -17.53 -9.97 12.52
CA LEU A 20 -16.46 -9.89 11.53
C LEU A 20 -15.12 -9.85 12.27
N HIS A 21 -14.21 -10.78 11.96
CA HIS A 21 -12.83 -10.67 12.42
C HIS A 21 -12.18 -9.41 11.84
N ASN A 22 -11.25 -8.81 12.59
CA ASN A 22 -10.46 -7.70 12.08
C ASN A 22 -9.66 -8.14 10.85
N GLY A 23 -9.45 -7.22 9.91
CA GLY A 23 -8.52 -7.43 8.81
C GLY A 23 -7.11 -7.11 9.26
N ASP A 24 -6.32 -8.13 9.62
CA ASP A 24 -4.94 -7.97 10.06
C ASP A 24 -3.99 -8.20 8.88
N TYR A 25 -3.38 -7.12 8.39
CA TYR A 25 -2.46 -7.17 7.26
C TYR A 25 -1.06 -6.65 7.62
N VAL A 26 -0.09 -7.09 6.83
CA VAL A 26 1.22 -6.48 6.72
C VAL A 26 1.30 -5.81 5.35
N LEU A 27 1.70 -4.54 5.34
CA LEU A 27 2.03 -3.81 4.13
C LEU A 27 3.54 -3.72 3.97
N SER A 28 4.00 -4.06 2.77
CA SER A 28 5.37 -3.82 2.30
C SER A 28 5.31 -2.80 1.17
N VAL A 29 5.96 -1.66 1.37
CA VAL A 29 6.14 -0.61 0.36
C VAL A 29 7.62 -0.58 -0.01
N GLU A 30 7.91 -0.79 -1.27
CA GLU A 30 9.26 -0.88 -1.80
C GLU A 30 9.50 0.19 -2.86
N PHE A 31 10.66 0.82 -2.78
CA PHE A 31 11.12 1.86 -3.68
C PHE A 31 12.36 1.35 -4.41
N SER A 32 12.38 1.45 -5.72
CA SER A 32 13.52 1.07 -6.56
C SER A 32 13.74 2.08 -7.67
N GLU A 33 14.95 2.13 -8.20
CA GLU A 33 15.25 2.89 -9.41
C GLU A 33 14.53 2.27 -10.62
N ALA A 34 14.09 3.12 -11.56
CA ALA A 34 13.46 2.71 -12.81
C ALA A 34 13.81 3.68 -13.94
N GLY A 35 14.98 3.47 -14.55
CA GLY A 35 15.48 4.35 -15.61
C GLY A 35 15.70 5.77 -15.09
N GLU A 36 15.04 6.75 -15.70
CA GLU A 36 15.08 8.16 -15.25
C GLU A 36 14.13 8.47 -14.09
N GLY A 37 13.37 7.48 -13.61
CA GLY A 37 12.39 7.63 -12.55
C GLY A 37 12.58 6.66 -11.39
N SER A 38 11.58 6.63 -10.52
CA SER A 38 11.47 5.67 -9.43
C SER A 38 10.27 4.77 -9.63
N ARG A 39 10.38 3.51 -9.20
CA ARG A 39 9.28 2.57 -9.11
C ARG A 39 8.91 2.40 -7.65
N LEU A 40 7.61 2.48 -7.39
CA LEU A 40 7.00 2.13 -6.12
C LEU A 40 6.23 0.82 -6.29
N SER A 41 6.31 -0.08 -5.34
CA SER A 41 5.55 -1.33 -5.33
C SER A 41 4.97 -1.56 -3.94
N VAL A 42 3.68 -1.89 -3.89
CA VAL A 42 2.96 -2.17 -2.64
C VAL A 42 2.54 -3.63 -2.65
N THR A 43 2.79 -4.32 -1.55
CA THR A 43 2.31 -5.68 -1.31
C THR A 43 1.54 -5.70 0.00
N GLN A 44 0.30 -6.21 -0.05
CA GLN A 44 -0.52 -6.46 1.12
C GLN A 44 -0.65 -7.97 1.33
N SER A 45 -0.20 -8.45 2.49
CA SER A 45 -0.33 -9.85 2.88
C SER A 45 -1.14 -9.97 4.17
N ALA A 46 -2.03 -10.96 4.25
CA ALA A 46 -2.70 -11.31 5.50
C ALA A 46 -1.66 -11.76 6.53
N SER A 47 -1.83 -11.34 7.79
CA SER A 47 -0.84 -11.60 8.83
C SER A 47 -0.72 -13.10 9.13
N GLN A 48 -1.83 -13.81 9.39
CA GLN A 48 -1.79 -15.24 9.74
C GLN A 48 -3.08 -16.06 9.47
N ASP A 49 -4.13 -15.50 8.86
CA ASP A 49 -5.44 -16.17 8.80
C ASP A 49 -6.00 -16.27 7.37
N GLU A 50 -6.39 -17.49 6.95
CA GLU A 50 -7.08 -17.78 5.67
C GLU A 50 -8.45 -17.10 5.55
N HIS A 51 -8.93 -16.48 6.64
CA HIS A 51 -10.22 -15.78 6.74
C HIS A 51 -10.09 -14.26 6.61
N ALA A 52 -8.90 -13.73 6.32
CA ALA A 52 -8.74 -12.31 6.06
C ALA A 52 -9.61 -11.91 4.86
N ILE A 53 -10.41 -10.86 5.02
CA ILE A 53 -11.19 -10.26 3.93
C ILE A 53 -10.21 -9.98 2.79
N GLN A 54 -10.49 -10.46 1.57
CA GLN A 54 -9.59 -10.16 0.48
C GLN A 54 -9.57 -8.64 0.25
N PRO A 55 -8.41 -7.99 0.33
CA PRO A 55 -8.33 -6.58 0.00
C PRO A 55 -8.70 -6.38 -1.47
N HIS A 56 -9.45 -5.31 -1.75
CA HIS A 56 -9.79 -4.96 -3.11
C HIS A 56 -8.58 -4.31 -3.78
N GLU A 57 -8.00 -5.00 -4.76
CA GLU A 57 -6.90 -4.51 -5.62
C GLU A 57 -7.22 -3.12 -6.22
N GLU A 58 -8.49 -2.88 -6.52
CA GLU A 58 -9.03 -1.61 -7.02
C GLU A 58 -8.67 -0.41 -6.11
N GLY A 59 -8.81 -0.55 -4.79
CA GLY A 59 -8.49 0.54 -3.86
C GLY A 59 -7.01 0.92 -3.87
N TRP A 60 -6.12 -0.07 -4.07
CA TRP A 60 -4.69 0.21 -4.25
C TRP A 60 -4.40 0.88 -5.59
N GLN A 61 -5.04 0.41 -6.66
CA GLN A 61 -4.85 0.99 -7.99
C GLN A 61 -5.28 2.47 -8.03
N GLU A 62 -6.43 2.81 -7.46
CA GLU A 62 -6.91 4.18 -7.37
C GLU A 62 -5.95 5.07 -6.58
N ALA A 63 -5.49 4.61 -5.40
CA ALA A 63 -4.56 5.35 -4.57
C ALA A 63 -3.20 5.59 -5.26
N LEU A 64 -2.68 4.59 -5.97
CA LEU A 64 -1.43 4.70 -6.73
C LEU A 64 -1.55 5.64 -7.93
N ASN A 65 -2.69 5.64 -8.62
CA ASN A 65 -2.97 6.58 -9.69
C ASN A 65 -3.04 8.01 -9.17
N ALA A 66 -3.75 8.25 -8.06
CA ALA A 66 -3.82 9.57 -7.44
C ALA A 66 -2.44 10.09 -6.98
N LEU A 67 -1.60 9.19 -6.44
CA LEU A 67 -0.21 9.52 -6.09
C LEU A 67 0.62 9.89 -7.33
N HIS A 68 0.48 9.12 -8.42
CA HIS A 68 1.14 9.43 -9.69
C HIS A 68 0.73 10.82 -10.21
N ASP A 69 -0.57 11.11 -10.26
CA ASP A 69 -1.08 12.39 -10.74
C ASP A 69 -0.58 13.55 -9.89
N HIS A 70 -0.56 13.38 -8.56
CA HIS A 70 -0.04 14.39 -7.64
C HIS A 70 1.43 14.70 -7.90
N LEU A 71 2.28 13.68 -7.99
CA LEU A 71 3.73 13.84 -8.22
C LEU A 71 4.03 14.43 -9.61
N SER A 72 3.28 14.00 -10.63
CA SER A 72 3.41 14.52 -12.00
C SER A 72 3.02 16.01 -12.08
N ASN A 73 1.97 16.43 -11.38
CA ASN A 73 1.55 17.83 -11.35
C ASN A 73 2.55 18.71 -10.58
N VAL A 74 3.12 18.21 -9.47
CA VAL A 74 4.16 18.92 -8.72
C VAL A 74 5.42 19.10 -9.57
N ALA A 75 5.82 18.10 -10.35
CA ALA A 75 6.99 18.17 -11.22
C ALA A 75 6.87 19.21 -12.36
N GLN A 76 5.65 19.55 -12.79
CA GLN A 76 5.41 20.57 -13.83
C GLN A 76 5.37 22.01 -13.29
N ALA A 77 5.26 22.19 -11.97
CA ALA A 77 5.18 23.49 -11.31
C ALA A 77 6.54 24.00 -10.79
N GLY A 78 7.60 23.19 -10.92
CA GLY A 78 8.98 23.48 -10.47
C GLY A 78 9.91 23.95 -11.57
#